data_AF-A0A930DSH1-F1
#
_entry.id   AF-A0A930DSH1-F1
#
_cell.length_a   1.000
_cell.length_b   1.000
_cell.length_c   1.000
_cell.angle_alpha   90.00
_cell.angle_beta   90.00
_cell.angle_gamma   90.00
#
_symmetry.space_group_name_H-M   'P 1'
#
loop_
_entity.id
_entity.type
_entity.pdbx_description
1 polymer ?
#
loop_
_entity_poly.entity_id
_entity_poly.type
_entity_poly.pdbx_seq_one_letter_code
_entity_poly.pdbx_strand_id
1 'polypeptide(L)'
;ITTKNKSVHIQSKASPSAICKVCNISESWEGLGKEGCPFTELPPIESFMEALMASMGAKPEALALTEAEKAEVERICREKYHSWEWTYGKTPHFSFEKEGIFQGEKIRISYQARKGRIEDFTIQSPYFSEEEVRALFQGQPFSLELFEEKFSDLAERLKPQDSKEVREVLIGLAL
;
A
#
# COMPACT_ATOMS: atom_id res chain seq x y z
N ILE A 1 0.03 -3.35 -12.84
CA ILE A 1 -1.14 -2.46 -13.07
C ILE A 1 -1.80 -2.89 -14.37
N THR A 2 -2.87 -3.68 -14.25
CA THR A 2 -3.66 -4.20 -15.37
C THR A 2 -4.60 -3.11 -15.89
N THR A 3 -4.86 -3.11 -17.20
CA THR A 3 -5.58 -2.08 -17.95
C THR A 3 -7.05 -1.85 -17.59
N LYS A 4 -7.63 -2.64 -16.68
CA LYS A 4 -9.06 -2.54 -16.32
C LYS A 4 -9.42 -1.29 -15.51
N ASN A 5 -8.47 -0.70 -14.78
CA ASN A 5 -8.69 0.50 -13.95
C ASN A 5 -7.77 1.68 -14.34
N LYS A 6 -7.43 1.85 -15.62
CA LYS A 6 -6.79 3.09 -16.05
C LYS A 6 -7.80 4.22 -16.01
N SER A 7 -7.38 5.38 -15.50
CA SER A 7 -8.21 6.59 -15.58
C SER A 7 -8.55 6.88 -17.04
N VAL A 8 -9.73 7.45 -17.28
CA VAL A 8 -10.18 7.85 -18.64
C VAL A 8 -9.22 8.81 -19.34
N HIS A 9 -8.33 9.45 -18.59
CA HIS A 9 -7.32 10.38 -19.08
C HIS A 9 -6.03 9.71 -19.58
N ILE A 10 -5.85 8.39 -19.35
CA ILE A 10 -4.67 7.65 -19.80
C ILE A 10 -5.03 6.77 -21.00
N GLN A 11 -4.80 7.30 -22.21
CA GLN A 11 -4.91 6.53 -23.44
C GLN A 11 -3.56 5.91 -23.82
N SER A 12 -3.50 4.58 -23.82
CA SER A 12 -2.33 3.81 -24.28
C SER A 12 -2.51 3.38 -25.73
N LYS A 13 -1.52 3.65 -26.58
CA LYS A 13 -1.47 3.15 -27.97
C LYS A 13 -0.98 1.70 -28.08
N ALA A 14 -0.42 1.15 -27.00
CA ALA A 14 0.10 -0.21 -26.96
C ALA A 14 -1.02 -1.21 -26.66
N SER A 15 -0.93 -2.40 -27.27
CA SER A 15 -1.75 -3.56 -26.93
C SER A 15 -1.63 -3.86 -25.44
N PRO A 16 -2.74 -4.04 -24.71
CA PRO A 16 -2.70 -4.45 -23.31
C PRO A 16 -1.90 -5.74 -23.17
N SER A 17 -1.00 -5.80 -22.17
CA SER A 17 -0.34 -7.05 -21.82
C SER A 17 -1.38 -8.11 -21.47
N ALA A 18 -1.14 -9.35 -21.89
CA ALA A 18 -1.95 -10.48 -21.44
C ALA A 18 -1.90 -10.56 -19.91
N ILE A 19 -3.07 -10.68 -19.27
CA ILE A 19 -3.14 -10.84 -17.82
C ILE A 19 -2.75 -12.28 -17.50
N CYS A 20 -1.55 -12.49 -16.96
CA CYS A 20 -1.19 -13.78 -16.39
C CYS A 20 -1.91 -13.94 -15.05
N LYS A 21 -2.65 -15.04 -14.90
CA LYS A 21 -3.18 -15.43 -13.60
C LYS A 21 -2.03 -15.98 -12.76
N VAL A 22 -1.87 -15.45 -11.56
CA VAL A 22 -1.06 -16.07 -10.52
C VAL A 22 -1.98 -16.94 -9.68
N CYS A 23 -1.47 -18.05 -9.16
CA CYS A 23 -2.16 -18.88 -8.17
C CYS A 23 -1.21 -19.17 -7.02
N ASN A 24 -1.76 -19.40 -5.83
CA ASN A 24 -0.97 -19.90 -4.72
C ASN A 24 -0.65 -21.38 -4.93
N ILE A 25 0.51 -21.81 -4.41
CA ILE A 25 0.92 -23.22 -4.44
C ILE A 25 -0.12 -24.09 -3.71
N SER A 26 -0.74 -23.56 -2.65
CA SER A 26 -1.78 -24.24 -1.88
C SER A 26 -3.01 -24.62 -2.71
N GLU A 27 -3.39 -23.81 -3.71
CA GLU A 27 -4.55 -24.06 -4.57
C GLU A 27 -4.34 -25.27 -5.49
N SER A 28 -3.09 -25.63 -5.78
CA SER A 28 -2.73 -26.74 -6.65
C SER A 28 -2.21 -27.96 -5.89
N TRP A 29 -2.31 -27.97 -4.55
CA TRP A 29 -1.63 -28.93 -3.70
C TRP A 29 -2.02 -30.40 -3.96
N GLU A 30 -3.32 -30.67 -4.14
CA GLU A 30 -3.82 -32.04 -4.38
C GLU A 30 -3.40 -32.63 -5.74
N GLY A 31 -3.06 -31.76 -6.71
CA GLY A 31 -2.68 -32.14 -8.07
C GLY A 31 -1.18 -32.12 -8.34
N LEU A 32 -0.35 -31.73 -7.36
CA LEU A 32 1.11 -31.83 -7.47
C LEU A 32 1.51 -33.30 -7.33
N GLY A 33 2.32 -33.80 -8.28
CA GLY A 33 2.86 -35.16 -8.24
C GLY A 33 3.55 -35.40 -6.89
N LYS A 34 2.98 -36.31 -6.09
CA LYS A 34 3.47 -36.63 -4.73
C LYS A 34 4.77 -37.42 -4.73
N GLU A 35 5.30 -37.78 -5.90
CA GLU A 35 6.56 -38.48 -6.02
C GLU A 35 7.71 -37.57 -5.57
N GLY A 36 8.33 -37.94 -4.46
CA GLY A 36 9.42 -37.17 -3.85
C GLY A 36 8.98 -36.01 -2.96
N CYS A 37 7.67 -35.74 -2.80
CA CYS A 37 7.17 -34.74 -1.86
C CYS A 37 7.02 -35.35 -0.45
N PRO A 38 7.60 -34.75 0.61
CA PRO A 38 7.54 -35.30 1.96
C PRO A 38 6.18 -35.08 2.65
N PHE A 39 5.22 -34.44 1.99
CA PHE A 39 3.96 -34.01 2.59
C PHE A 39 2.74 -34.60 1.86
N THR A 40 1.80 -35.14 2.63
CA THR A 40 0.52 -35.66 2.11
C THR A 40 -0.56 -34.57 2.05
N GLU A 41 -0.50 -33.61 2.96
CA GLU A 41 -1.41 -32.46 3.14
C GLU A 41 -0.61 -31.15 3.06
N LEU A 42 -1.29 -30.01 3.02
CA LEU A 42 -0.65 -28.69 2.90
C LEU A 42 0.17 -28.38 4.17
N PRO A 43 1.50 -28.23 4.08
CA PRO A 43 2.33 -27.93 5.23
C PRO A 43 2.25 -26.44 5.62
N PRO A 44 2.59 -26.11 6.88
CA PRO A 44 2.98 -24.75 7.25
C PRO A 44 4.15 -24.23 6.41
N ILE A 45 4.27 -22.90 6.29
CA ILE A 45 5.28 -22.26 5.42
C ILE A 45 6.72 -22.64 5.83
N GLU A 46 6.97 -22.79 7.12
CA GLU A 46 8.27 -23.15 7.68
C GLU A 46 8.67 -24.57 7.23
N SER A 47 7.77 -25.54 7.38
CA SER A 47 8.01 -26.91 6.93
C SER A 47 8.16 -27.00 5.41
N PHE A 48 7.39 -26.21 4.65
CA PHE A 48 7.56 -26.11 3.20
C PHE A 48 8.96 -25.58 2.83
N MET A 49 9.44 -24.54 3.51
CA MET A 49 10.77 -23.97 3.30
C MET A 49 11.88 -25.00 3.59
N GLU A 50 11.77 -25.75 4.68
CA GLU A 50 12.72 -26.81 5.03
C GLU A 50 12.79 -27.90 3.97
N ALA A 51 11.64 -28.41 3.52
CA ALA A 51 11.57 -29.42 2.47
C ALA A 51 12.13 -28.91 1.14
N LEU A 52 11.85 -27.65 0.78
CA LEU A 52 12.40 -27.02 -0.41
C LEU A 52 13.93 -26.93 -0.33
N MET A 53 14.48 -26.46 0.78
CA MET A 53 15.93 -26.42 1.00
C MET A 53 16.57 -27.82 0.90
N ALA A 54 15.94 -28.83 1.52
CA ALA A 54 16.41 -30.21 1.44
C ALA A 54 16.42 -30.75 0.00
N SER A 55 15.36 -30.47 -0.78
CA SER A 55 15.25 -30.86 -2.19
C SER A 55 16.34 -30.23 -3.07
N MET A 56 16.81 -29.04 -2.72
CA MET A 56 17.91 -28.35 -3.41
C MET A 56 19.29 -28.93 -3.05
N GLY A 57 19.35 -29.95 -2.18
CA GLY A 57 20.59 -30.53 -1.67
C GLY A 57 21.35 -29.59 -0.73
N ALA A 58 20.71 -28.51 -0.28
CA ALA A 58 21.30 -27.62 0.70
C ALA A 58 21.31 -28.31 2.06
N LYS A 59 22.49 -28.41 2.67
CA LYS A 59 22.63 -28.67 4.10
C LYS A 59 22.90 -27.31 4.75
N PRO A 60 21.86 -26.57 5.16
CA PRO A 60 22.08 -25.28 5.77
C PRO A 60 22.79 -25.51 7.10
N GLU A 61 24.07 -25.15 7.17
CA GLU A 61 24.67 -24.84 8.45
C GLU A 61 23.97 -23.56 8.94
N ALA A 62 23.18 -23.69 10.00
CA ALA A 62 22.49 -22.56 10.59
C ALA A 62 23.53 -21.60 11.16
N LEU A 63 23.89 -20.58 10.37
CA LEU A 63 24.76 -19.51 10.84
C LEU A 63 23.93 -18.60 11.75
N ALA A 64 24.03 -18.86 13.05
CA ALA A 64 23.46 -17.98 14.05
C ALA A 64 24.28 -16.69 14.08
N LEU A 65 23.61 -15.56 13.80
CA LEU A 65 24.22 -14.25 13.95
C LEU A 65 24.66 -14.05 15.40
N THR A 66 25.89 -13.57 15.58
CA THR A 66 26.38 -13.08 16.87
C THR A 66 25.59 -11.84 17.30
N GLU A 67 25.64 -11.50 18.58
CA GLU A 67 24.93 -10.32 19.08
C GLU A 67 25.41 -9.01 18.44
N ALA A 68 26.70 -8.93 18.11
CA ALA A 68 27.27 -7.80 17.38
C ALA A 68 26.70 -7.69 15.95
N GLU A 69 26.56 -8.83 15.25
CA GLU A 69 25.98 -8.85 13.90
C GLU A 69 24.49 -8.53 13.93
N LYS A 70 23.74 -9.01 14.93
CA LYS A 70 22.33 -8.62 15.11
C LYS A 70 22.19 -7.12 15.35
N ALA A 71 23.01 -6.56 16.23
CA ALA A 71 23.01 -5.11 16.48
C ALA A 71 23.33 -4.31 15.20
N GLU A 72 24.25 -4.81 14.37
CA GLU A 72 24.57 -4.18 13.09
C GLU A 72 23.41 -4.32 12.08
N VAL A 73 22.76 -5.49 12.01
CA VAL A 73 21.55 -5.68 11.20
C VAL A 73 20.47 -4.72 11.63
N GLU A 74 20.19 -4.58 12.93
CA GLU A 74 19.21 -3.62 13.45
C GLU A 74 19.58 -2.18 13.11
N ARG A 75 20.87 -1.82 13.20
CA ARG A 75 21.37 -0.50 12.81
C ARG A 75 21.09 -0.22 11.34
N ILE A 76 21.45 -1.15 10.44
CA ILE A 76 21.18 -1.04 8.99
C ILE A 76 19.68 -0.99 8.73
N CYS A 77 18.91 -1.81 9.46
CA CYS A 77 17.46 -1.88 9.35
C CYS A 77 16.83 -0.52 9.65
N ARG A 78 17.25 0.12 10.75
CA ARG A 78 16.79 1.45 11.15
C ARG A 78 17.22 2.55 10.19
N GLU A 79 18.50 2.55 9.79
CA GLU A 79 19.07 3.63 8.98
C GLU A 79 18.69 3.57 7.50
N LYS A 80 18.43 2.38 6.97
CA LYS A 80 18.11 2.18 5.55
C LYS A 80 16.69 1.65 5.41
N TYR A 81 16.47 0.38 5.72
CA TYR A 81 15.25 -0.31 5.30
C TYR A 81 13.95 0.22 5.96
N HIS A 82 14.03 0.78 7.17
CA HIS A 82 12.92 1.45 7.86
C HIS A 82 12.93 2.98 7.68
N SER A 83 13.98 3.54 7.09
CA SER A 83 14.08 5.00 6.95
C SER A 83 13.16 5.50 5.83
N TRP A 84 12.45 6.59 6.11
CA TRP A 84 11.57 7.23 5.14
C TRP A 84 12.32 7.68 3.88
N GLU A 85 13.50 8.26 4.07
CA GLU A 85 14.41 8.70 3.01
C GLU A 85 14.84 7.57 2.06
N TRP A 86 15.04 6.35 2.56
CA TRP A 86 15.39 5.23 1.70
C TRP A 86 14.18 4.71 0.92
N THR A 87 13.06 4.50 1.63
CA THR A 87 11.86 3.88 1.05
C THR A 87 11.14 4.82 0.09
N TYR A 88 11.05 6.11 0.43
CA TYR A 88 10.26 7.10 -0.32
C TYR A 88 11.05 8.34 -0.74
N GLY A 89 12.28 8.53 -0.27
CA GLY A 89 13.07 9.72 -0.63
C GLY A 89 13.44 9.79 -2.11
N LYS A 90 13.37 8.67 -2.84
CA LYS A 90 13.52 8.61 -4.30
C LYS A 90 12.19 8.70 -5.06
N THR A 91 11.05 8.70 -4.36
CA THR A 91 9.74 8.87 -4.99
C THR A 91 9.70 10.23 -5.67
N PRO A 92 9.44 10.27 -7.00
CA PRO A 92 9.39 11.52 -7.72
C PRO A 92 8.28 12.41 -7.15
N HIS A 93 8.49 13.71 -7.24
CA HIS A 93 7.45 14.67 -6.91
C HIS A 93 6.25 14.47 -7.83
N PHE A 94 5.05 14.50 -7.26
CA PHE A 94 3.82 14.47 -8.04
C PHE A 94 2.78 15.41 -7.43
N SER A 95 1.93 15.93 -8.31
CA SER A 95 0.70 16.63 -7.96
C SER A 95 -0.48 15.72 -8.26
N PHE A 96 -1.43 15.65 -7.34
CA PHE A 96 -2.69 14.94 -7.51
C PHE A 96 -3.84 15.93 -7.46
N GLU A 97 -4.82 15.74 -8.32
CA GLU A 97 -6.07 16.48 -8.28
C GLU A 97 -7.21 15.58 -8.73
N LYS A 98 -8.30 15.59 -7.96
CA LYS A 98 -9.53 14.87 -8.30
C LYS A 98 -10.74 15.64 -7.79
N GLU A 99 -11.81 15.60 -8.56
CA GLU A 99 -13.09 16.20 -8.20
C GLU A 99 -14.21 15.16 -8.30
N GLY A 100 -15.24 15.36 -7.48
CA GLY A 100 -16.45 14.55 -7.45
C GLY A 100 -17.65 15.36 -6.98
N ILE A 101 -18.80 14.73 -7.05
CA ILE A 101 -20.06 15.29 -6.57
C ILE A 101 -20.55 14.40 -5.43
N PHE A 102 -20.85 15.00 -4.29
CA PHE A 102 -21.41 14.35 -3.12
C PHE A 102 -22.69 15.06 -2.69
N GLN A 103 -23.81 14.34 -2.61
CA GLN A 103 -25.12 14.89 -2.28
C GLN A 103 -25.52 16.14 -3.10
N GLY A 104 -25.05 16.24 -4.35
CA GLY A 104 -25.31 17.38 -5.24
C GLY A 104 -24.30 18.53 -5.11
N GLU A 105 -23.41 18.49 -4.11
CA GLU A 105 -22.36 19.46 -3.89
C GLU A 105 -21.02 19.01 -4.46
N LYS A 106 -20.22 19.95 -4.98
CA LYS A 106 -18.91 19.65 -5.58
C LYS A 106 -17.84 19.55 -4.50
N ILE A 107 -17.08 18.45 -4.50
CA ILE A 107 -15.88 18.26 -3.67
C ILE A 107 -14.66 18.13 -4.58
N ARG A 108 -13.63 18.93 -4.35
CA ARG A 108 -12.34 18.83 -5.07
C ARG A 108 -11.21 18.70 -4.06
N ILE A 109 -10.33 17.73 -4.27
CA ILE A 109 -9.13 17.50 -3.46
C ILE A 109 -7.92 17.66 -4.38
N SER A 110 -6.94 18.45 -3.96
CA SER A 110 -5.68 18.64 -4.65
C SER A 110 -4.53 18.64 -3.63
N TYR A 111 -3.46 17.91 -3.92
CA TYR A 111 -2.28 17.91 -3.05
C TYR A 111 -1.00 17.65 -3.83
N GLN A 112 0.11 18.06 -3.24
CA GLN A 112 1.44 17.83 -3.76
C GLN A 112 2.20 16.93 -2.81
N ALA A 113 2.84 15.88 -3.34
CA ALA A 113 3.68 15.01 -2.56
C ALA A 113 5.13 15.04 -3.07
N ARG A 114 6.09 15.12 -2.16
CA ARG A 114 7.52 15.15 -2.45
C ARG A 114 8.26 14.28 -1.44
N LYS A 115 9.13 13.38 -1.93
CA LYS A 115 9.83 12.39 -1.08
C LYS A 115 8.85 11.57 -0.21
N GLY A 116 7.66 11.27 -0.75
CA GLY A 116 6.59 10.59 -0.03
C GLY A 116 5.90 11.41 1.07
N ARG A 117 6.17 12.71 1.25
CA ARG A 117 5.44 13.55 2.20
C ARG A 117 4.53 14.52 1.48
N ILE A 118 3.39 14.83 2.09
CA ILE A 118 2.45 15.82 1.56
C ILE A 118 3.02 17.21 1.85
N GLU A 119 3.41 17.94 0.80
CA GLU A 119 4.00 19.27 0.88
C GLU A 119 2.93 20.36 1.00
N ASP A 120 1.83 20.18 0.27
CA ASP A 120 0.66 21.07 0.30
C ASP A 120 -0.62 20.27 0.07
N PHE A 121 -1.72 20.74 0.65
CA PHE A 121 -3.03 20.10 0.58
C PHE A 121 -4.13 21.16 0.49
N THR A 122 -5.05 20.97 -0.44
CA THR A 122 -6.16 21.88 -0.73
C THR A 122 -7.44 21.08 -0.92
N ILE A 123 -8.52 21.53 -0.28
CA ILE A 123 -9.86 20.95 -0.42
C ILE A 123 -10.87 22.05 -0.69
N GLN A 124 -11.70 21.86 -1.71
CA GLN A 124 -12.88 22.69 -1.97
C GLN A 124 -14.09 21.84 -1.62
N SER A 125 -14.78 22.18 -0.53
CA SER A 125 -15.92 21.43 -0.02
C SER A 125 -16.79 22.38 0.81
N PRO A 126 -18.13 22.24 0.78
CA PRO A 126 -19.00 22.99 1.68
C PRO A 126 -18.96 22.46 3.13
N TYR A 127 -18.38 21.28 3.36
CA TYR A 127 -18.41 20.61 4.66
C TYR A 127 -17.17 20.91 5.53
N PHE A 128 -16.03 21.24 4.93
CA PHE A 128 -14.75 21.36 5.63
C PHE A 128 -14.03 22.65 5.24
N SER A 129 -13.35 23.26 6.22
CA SER A 129 -12.45 24.38 5.98
C SER A 129 -11.16 23.91 5.30
N GLU A 130 -10.72 24.63 4.27
CA GLU A 130 -9.44 24.33 3.60
C GLU A 130 -8.26 24.40 4.56
N GLU A 131 -8.23 25.43 5.42
CA GLU A 131 -7.13 25.69 6.36
C GLU A 131 -7.00 24.57 7.40
N GLU A 132 -8.14 24.08 7.90
CA GLU A 132 -8.21 22.97 8.86
C GLU A 132 -7.66 21.69 8.25
N VAL A 133 -8.14 21.32 7.05
CA VAL A 133 -7.71 20.08 6.41
C VAL A 133 -6.25 20.19 5.96
N ARG A 134 -5.81 21.35 5.46
CA ARG A 134 -4.41 21.58 5.12
C ARG A 134 -3.50 21.33 6.32
N ALA A 135 -3.85 21.85 7.50
CA ALA A 135 -3.06 21.66 8.71
C ALA A 135 -2.93 20.19 9.14
N LEU A 136 -3.93 19.34 8.85
CA LEU A 136 -3.92 17.92 9.18
C LEU A 136 -2.96 17.11 8.29
N PHE A 137 -2.82 17.48 7.02
CA PHE A 137 -2.07 16.71 6.04
C PHE A 137 -0.67 17.28 5.75
N GLN A 138 -0.46 18.58 5.93
CA GLN A 138 0.82 19.21 5.58
C GLN A 138 1.99 18.64 6.39
N GLY A 139 3.05 18.24 5.69
CA GLY A 139 4.26 17.63 6.25
C GLY A 139 4.12 16.14 6.61
N GLN A 140 2.91 15.60 6.59
CA GLN A 140 2.65 14.21 6.96
C GLN A 140 3.11 13.23 5.87
N PRO A 141 3.41 11.97 6.25
CA PRO A 141 3.75 10.93 5.29
C PRO A 141 2.54 10.54 4.43
N PHE A 142 2.71 10.54 3.11
CA PHE A 142 1.71 10.04 2.17
C PHE A 142 1.52 8.53 2.38
N SER A 143 0.41 8.14 2.99
CA SER A 143 0.06 6.76 3.28
C SER A 143 -1.46 6.60 3.33
N LEU A 144 -1.98 5.45 2.91
CA LEU A 144 -3.41 5.15 2.96
C LEU A 144 -3.96 5.30 4.39
N GLU A 145 -3.22 4.78 5.37
CA GLU A 145 -3.59 4.83 6.80
C GLU A 145 -3.79 6.27 7.30
N LEU A 146 -2.92 7.21 6.93
CA LEU A 146 -3.09 8.63 7.28
C LEU A 146 -4.40 9.19 6.73
N PHE A 147 -4.71 8.94 5.46
CA PHE A 147 -5.94 9.42 4.83
C PHE A 147 -7.18 8.80 5.49
N GLU A 148 -7.13 7.51 5.80
CA GLU A 148 -8.22 6.83 6.51
C GLU A 148 -8.44 7.41 7.91
N GLU A 149 -7.38 7.63 8.69
CA GLU A 149 -7.46 8.21 10.02
C GLU A 149 -8.03 9.63 9.97
N LYS A 150 -7.38 10.54 9.24
CA LYS A 150 -7.74 11.97 9.24
C LYS A 150 -9.11 12.25 8.63
N PHE A 151 -9.51 11.51 7.60
CA PHE A 151 -10.88 11.65 7.08
C PHE A 151 -11.93 11.01 7.97
N SER A 152 -11.59 9.99 8.75
CA SER A 152 -12.52 9.46 9.76
C SER A 152 -12.77 10.52 10.85
N ASP A 153 -11.71 11.14 11.38
CA ASP A 153 -11.81 12.22 12.37
C ASP A 153 -12.67 13.40 11.87
N LEU A 154 -12.51 13.77 10.60
CA LEU A 154 -13.31 14.82 9.96
C LEU A 154 -14.77 14.38 9.76
N ALA A 155 -15.00 13.14 9.35
CA ALA A 155 -16.34 12.61 9.10
C ALA A 155 -17.15 12.40 10.38
N GLU A 156 -16.53 12.09 11.52
CA GLU A 156 -17.22 11.93 12.82
C GLU A 156 -17.88 13.22 13.32
N ARG A 157 -17.45 14.38 12.80
CA ARG A 157 -18.00 15.70 13.15
C ARG A 157 -19.28 16.04 12.38
N LEU A 158 -19.63 15.23 11.38
CA LEU A 158 -20.87 15.35 10.62
C LEU A 158 -21.99 14.51 11.25
N LYS A 159 -23.21 14.68 10.75
CA LYS A 159 -24.35 13.88 11.24
C LYS A 159 -24.07 12.38 11.01
N PRO A 160 -24.52 11.48 11.90
CA PRO A 160 -24.21 10.05 11.82
C PRO A 160 -24.61 9.39 10.49
N GLN A 161 -25.66 9.92 9.86
CA GLN A 161 -26.19 9.42 8.59
C GLN A 161 -25.29 9.76 7.39
N ASP A 162 -24.54 10.86 7.47
CA ASP A 162 -23.66 11.35 6.39
C ASP A 162 -22.19 10.94 6.60
N SER A 163 -21.79 10.64 7.85
CA SER A 163 -20.40 10.36 8.23
C SER A 163 -19.75 9.22 7.42
N LYS A 164 -20.44 8.09 7.28
CA LYS A 164 -19.88 6.93 6.56
C LYS A 164 -19.72 7.19 5.06
N GLU A 165 -20.74 7.79 4.44
CA GLU A 165 -20.72 8.09 3.00
C GLU A 165 -19.67 9.15 2.67
N VAL A 166 -19.58 10.21 3.49
CA VAL A 166 -18.56 11.26 3.31
C VAL A 166 -17.15 10.67 3.42
N ARG A 167 -16.90 9.79 4.39
CA ARG A 167 -15.59 9.13 4.53
C ARG A 167 -15.22 8.34 3.28
N GLU A 168 -16.13 7.50 2.78
CA GLU A 168 -15.90 6.70 1.57
C GLU A 168 -15.63 7.59 0.35
N VAL A 169 -16.36 8.70 0.20
CA VAL A 169 -16.14 9.66 -0.88
C VAL A 169 -14.81 10.39 -0.73
N LEU A 170 -14.44 10.87 0.46
CA LEU A 170 -13.17 11.56 0.69
C LEU A 170 -11.98 10.64 0.40
N ILE A 171 -12.00 9.40 0.88
CA ILE A 171 -10.96 8.40 0.59
C ILE A 171 -10.92 8.11 -0.91
N GLY A 172 -12.08 7.86 -1.52
CA GLY A 172 -12.21 7.60 -2.95
C GLY A 172 -11.80 8.79 -3.83
N LEU A 173 -11.84 10.02 -3.32
CA LEU A 173 -11.38 11.21 -4.04
C LEU A 173 -9.91 11.54 -3.77
N ALA A 174 -9.36 11.17 -2.63
CA ALA A 174 -7.96 11.45 -2.32
C ALA A 174 -7.00 10.40 -2.88
N LEU A 175 -7.47 9.20 -3.25
CA LEU A 175 -6.66 8.08 -3.72
C LEU A 175 -7.13 7.50 -5.08
#